data_AF-A0AAD7I6A7-F1
#
_entry.id   AF-A0AAD7I6A7-F1
#
_cell.length_a   1.000
_cell.length_b   1.000
_cell.length_c   1.000
_cell.angle_alpha   90.00
_cell.angle_beta   90.00
_cell.angle_gamma   90.00
#
_symmetry.space_group_name_H-M   'P 1'
#
loop_
_entity.id
_entity.type
_entity.pdbx_description
1 polymer ?
#
loop_
_entity_poly.entity_id
_entity_poly.type
_entity_poly.pdbx_seq_one_letter_code
_entity_poly.pdbx_strand_id
1 'polypeptide(L)'
;MVLVLVRAISDGDIGRVEVLLPHLAMMFRGSGSGCNKYCTEILHFIHNIKHVWTPEFADIMRDNMIVCISGCGPGHCTAIDMNIEHLIGYLKILLQAKGMTSTWDRLGNISAAIVHLQLVKKKISAALDTAYQSTGHTTPNTSHLVWRVQRRVHSEGLQELQPHRTNNARGKLITDILKVGESKIKSSTLATFNKKLMAMIDGRRFEDECPAMAFGPAPASDDD
;
A
#
# COMPACT_ATOMS: atom_id res chain seq x y z
N MET A 1 -0.05 15.98 -1.01
CA MET A 1 -0.20 14.89 -0.02
C MET A 1 0.43 13.57 -0.50
N VAL A 2 0.04 12.98 -1.64
CA VAL A 2 0.68 11.73 -2.14
C VAL A 2 2.19 11.87 -2.35
N LEU A 3 2.65 12.98 -2.94
CA LEU A 3 4.09 13.26 -3.09
C LEU A 3 4.83 13.34 -1.75
N VAL A 4 4.18 13.88 -0.72
CA VAL A 4 4.76 14.00 0.63
C VAL A 4 4.89 12.63 1.26
N LEU A 5 3.89 11.76 1.09
CA LEU A 5 3.93 10.38 1.55
C LEU A 5 5.06 9.59 0.88
N VAL A 6 5.18 9.68 -0.45
CA VAL A 6 6.25 9.00 -1.20
C VAL A 6 7.62 9.46 -0.73
N ARG A 7 7.81 10.77 -0.55
CA ARG A 7 9.08 11.32 -0.04
C ARG A 7 9.35 10.90 1.40
N ALA A 8 8.34 10.92 2.28
CA ALA A 8 8.48 10.49 3.66
C ALA A 8 8.93 9.02 3.75
N ILE A 9 8.33 8.13 2.97
CA ILE A 9 8.72 6.71 2.90
C ILE A 9 10.14 6.58 2.35
N SER A 10 10.44 7.28 1.26
CA SER A 10 11.76 7.27 0.61
C SER A 10 12.87 7.77 1.54
N ASP A 11 12.60 8.81 2.33
CA ASP A 11 13.49 9.39 3.34
C ASP A 11 13.64 8.49 4.58
N GLY A 12 12.76 7.49 4.78
CA GLY A 12 12.73 6.69 6.00
C GLY A 12 12.06 7.38 7.20
N ASP A 13 11.33 8.47 6.98
CA ASP A 13 10.74 9.27 8.04
C ASP A 13 9.32 8.80 8.38
N ILE A 14 9.24 7.83 9.29
CA ILE A 14 7.96 7.28 9.77
C ILE A 14 7.11 8.33 10.50
N GLY A 15 7.73 9.31 11.17
CA GLY A 15 7.02 10.39 11.85
C GLY A 15 6.20 11.24 10.87
N ARG A 16 6.77 11.58 9.70
CA ARG A 16 6.02 12.26 8.63
C ARG A 16 4.88 11.40 8.08
N VAL A 17 5.07 10.08 8.00
CA VAL A 17 4.00 9.16 7.58
C VAL A 17 2.85 9.16 8.59
N GLU A 18 3.15 9.12 9.89
CA GLU A 18 2.14 9.13 10.96
C GLU A 18 1.27 10.39 10.93
N VAL A 19 1.85 11.56 10.65
CA VAL A 19 1.11 12.83 10.51
C VAL A 19 0.11 12.77 9.34
N LEU A 20 0.38 11.96 8.31
CA LEU A 20 -0.51 11.80 7.16
C LEU A 20 -1.61 10.75 7.38
N LEU A 21 -1.49 9.85 8.36
CA LEU A 21 -2.47 8.79 8.61
C LEU A 21 -3.91 9.30 8.81
N PRO A 22 -4.19 10.37 9.60
CA PRO A 22 -5.55 10.89 9.73
C PRO A 22 -6.13 11.39 8.40
N HIS A 23 -5.29 12.01 7.56
CA HIS A 23 -5.69 12.49 6.24
C HIS A 23 -6.00 11.32 5.29
N LEU A 24 -5.21 10.25 5.35
CA LEU A 24 -5.45 9.00 4.63
C LEU A 24 -6.77 8.36 5.06
N ALA A 25 -7.03 8.25 6.37
CA ALA A 25 -8.30 7.75 6.89
C ALA A 25 -9.50 8.55 6.37
N MET A 26 -9.41 9.89 6.38
CA MET A 26 -10.46 10.76 5.83
C MET A 26 -10.71 10.49 4.35
N MET A 27 -9.69 10.46 3.50
CA MET A 27 -9.88 10.18 2.08
C MET A 27 -10.45 8.79 1.83
N PHE A 28 -9.98 7.75 2.51
CA PHE A 28 -10.50 6.39 2.35
C PHE A 28 -11.97 6.31 2.74
N ARG A 29 -12.38 7.03 3.80
CA ARG A 29 -13.80 7.15 4.18
C ARG A 29 -14.63 7.96 3.17
N GLY A 30 -14.02 8.95 2.54
CA GLY A 30 -14.64 9.81 1.53
C GLY A 30 -14.81 9.14 0.17
N SER A 31 -13.88 8.25 -0.21
CA SER A 31 -13.75 7.68 -1.56
C SER A 31 -14.80 6.59 -1.91
N GLY A 32 -15.61 6.13 -0.95
CA GLY A 32 -16.72 5.21 -1.21
C GLY A 32 -16.66 3.90 -0.40
N SER A 33 -17.64 3.01 -0.64
CA SER A 33 -17.89 1.83 0.21
C SER A 33 -16.69 0.85 0.30
N GLY A 34 -15.99 0.62 -0.81
CA GLY A 34 -14.88 -0.33 -0.88
C GLY A 34 -13.62 0.08 -0.11
N CYS A 35 -13.47 1.37 0.23
CA CYS A 35 -12.29 1.88 0.94
C CYS A 35 -12.50 2.02 2.46
N ASN A 36 -13.70 1.71 2.96
CA ASN A 36 -14.04 1.87 4.37
C ASN A 36 -13.20 0.98 5.30
N LYS A 37 -12.82 -0.22 4.83
CA LYS A 37 -11.99 -1.15 5.61
C LYS A 37 -10.64 -0.52 5.94
N TYR A 38 -9.98 0.10 4.96
CA TYR A 38 -8.72 0.82 5.17
C TYR A 38 -8.85 1.97 6.16
N CYS A 39 -9.96 2.71 6.15
CA CYS A 39 -10.21 3.72 7.17
C CYS A 39 -10.26 3.12 8.58
N THR A 40 -10.97 1.99 8.75
CA THR A 40 -11.08 1.31 10.06
C THR A 40 -9.72 0.78 10.53
N GLU A 41 -8.96 0.14 9.64
CA GLU A 41 -7.60 -0.34 9.95
C GLU A 41 -6.67 0.80 10.38
N ILE A 42 -6.70 1.93 9.67
CA ILE A 42 -5.88 3.10 10.04
C ILE A 42 -6.31 3.66 11.41
N LEU A 43 -7.60 3.65 11.73
CA LEU A 43 -8.08 4.07 13.06
C LEU A 43 -7.62 3.11 14.16
N HIS A 44 -7.66 1.80 13.93
CA HIS A 44 -7.10 0.81 14.87
C HIS A 44 -5.61 1.04 15.05
N PHE A 45 -4.87 1.26 13.97
CA PHE A 45 -3.43 1.50 14.03
C PHE A 45 -3.09 2.78 14.81
N ILE A 46 -3.77 3.90 14.55
CA ILE A 46 -3.59 5.15 15.30
C ILE A 46 -3.94 4.95 16.78
N HIS A 47 -5.04 4.25 17.08
CA HIS A 47 -5.44 3.98 18.46
C HIS A 47 -4.39 3.12 19.18
N ASN A 48 -3.88 2.09 18.51
CA ASN A 48 -2.88 1.20 19.06
C ASN A 48 -1.59 1.95 19.40
N ILE A 49 -1.07 2.77 18.48
CA ILE A 49 0.12 3.59 18.72
C ILE A 49 -0.08 4.56 19.89
N LYS A 50 -1.25 5.19 20.01
CA LYS A 50 -1.47 6.26 20.99
C LYS A 50 -1.90 5.78 22.37
N HIS A 51 -2.58 4.65 22.46
CA HIS A 51 -3.30 4.26 23.68
C HIS A 51 -3.09 2.83 24.14
N VAL A 52 -2.66 1.91 23.26
CA VAL A 52 -2.59 0.47 23.60
C VAL A 52 -1.15 0.00 23.75
N TRP A 53 -0.29 0.38 22.83
CA TRP A 53 1.10 -0.05 22.81
C TRP A 53 1.93 0.73 23.82
N THR A 54 2.86 0.04 24.49
CA THR A 54 3.89 0.73 25.26
C THR A 54 4.80 1.51 24.31
N PRO A 55 5.45 2.59 24.77
CA PRO A 55 6.35 3.38 23.93
C PRO A 55 7.40 2.51 23.23
N GLU A 56 7.99 1.55 23.96
CA GLU A 56 9.03 0.67 23.44
C GLU A 56 8.50 -0.23 22.31
N PHE A 57 7.29 -0.77 22.46
CA PHE A 57 6.68 -1.60 21.43
C PHE A 57 6.28 -0.76 20.21
N ALA A 58 5.76 0.46 20.42
CA ALA A 58 5.43 1.36 19.33
C ALA A 58 6.68 1.74 18.50
N ASP A 59 7.82 1.97 19.16
CA ASP A 59 9.08 2.25 18.48
C ASP A 59 9.59 1.05 17.69
N ILE A 60 9.54 -0.16 18.24
CA ILE A 60 9.84 -1.39 17.49
C ILE A 60 8.94 -1.50 16.26
N MET A 61 7.64 -1.25 16.40
CA MET A 61 6.72 -1.31 15.27
C MET A 61 7.08 -0.28 14.21
N ARG A 62 7.35 0.98 14.58
CA ARG A 62 7.78 2.05 13.67
C ARG A 62 9.04 1.70 12.90
N ASP A 63 10.05 1.17 13.59
CA ASP A 63 11.33 0.77 12.99
C ASP A 63 11.16 -0.34 11.95
N ASN A 64 10.15 -1.20 12.10
CA ASN A 64 9.87 -2.29 11.16
C ASN A 64 9.01 -1.87 9.95
N MET A 65 8.39 -0.69 9.97
CA MET A 65 7.47 -0.28 8.89
C MET A 65 8.19 0.13 7.60
N ILE A 66 9.39 0.68 7.71
CA ILE A 66 10.17 1.17 6.59
C ILE A 66 11.56 0.53 6.63
N VAL A 67 11.97 -0.07 5.51
CA VAL A 67 13.25 -0.77 5.39
C VAL A 67 14.09 -0.20 4.26
N CYS A 68 15.39 -0.05 4.50
CA CYS A 68 16.34 0.46 3.53
C CYS A 68 17.30 -0.67 3.09
N ILE A 69 16.80 -1.57 2.24
CA ILE A 69 17.49 -2.82 1.82
C ILE A 69 18.83 -2.55 1.12
N SER A 70 18.94 -1.42 0.42
CA SER A 70 20.13 -1.05 -0.34
C SER A 70 21.28 -0.55 0.54
N GLY A 71 21.01 -0.15 1.80
CA GLY A 71 21.99 0.49 2.66
C GLY A 71 22.43 1.89 2.18
N CYS A 72 21.82 2.43 1.12
CA CYS A 72 22.23 3.69 0.47
C CYS A 72 21.75 4.96 1.22
N GLY A 73 21.26 4.85 2.45
CA GLY A 73 20.76 5.97 3.23
C GLY A 73 19.41 6.53 2.74
N PRO A 74 19.03 7.73 3.22
CA PRO A 74 17.75 8.38 2.91
C PRO A 74 17.55 8.58 1.40
N GLY A 75 16.34 8.39 0.92
CA GLY A 75 15.97 8.49 -0.50
C GLY A 75 15.76 7.13 -1.19
N HIS A 76 16.17 6.02 -0.57
CA HIS A 76 16.09 4.68 -1.14
C HIS A 76 15.35 3.68 -0.26
N CYS A 77 14.68 4.15 0.79
CA CYS A 77 13.91 3.32 1.69
C CYS A 77 12.55 2.96 1.07
N THR A 78 11.99 1.82 1.47
CA THR A 78 10.71 1.33 0.97
C THR A 78 9.86 0.79 2.12
N ALA A 79 8.54 0.79 1.95
CA ALA A 79 7.64 0.16 2.91
C ALA A 79 7.92 -1.35 2.98
N ILE A 80 7.84 -1.92 4.19
CA ILE A 80 8.11 -3.34 4.42
C ILE A 80 7.24 -4.26 3.54
N ASP A 81 5.98 -3.90 3.35
CA ASP A 81 5.04 -4.63 2.48
C ASP A 81 5.54 -4.71 1.04
N MET A 82 6.01 -3.59 0.49
CA MET A 82 6.60 -3.53 -0.86
C MET A 82 7.89 -4.35 -0.95
N ASN A 83 8.71 -4.38 0.11
CA ASN A 83 9.87 -5.27 0.16
C ASN A 83 9.46 -6.75 0.12
N ILE A 84 8.45 -7.13 0.90
CA ILE A 84 7.92 -8.49 0.91
C ILE A 84 7.36 -8.86 -0.48
N GLU A 85 6.64 -7.96 -1.13
CA GLU A 85 6.15 -8.16 -2.50
C GLU A 85 7.30 -8.42 -3.49
N HIS A 86 8.38 -7.63 -3.41
CA HIS A 86 9.57 -7.87 -4.23
C HIS A 86 10.18 -9.26 -3.97
N LEU A 87 10.30 -9.67 -2.69
CA LEU A 87 10.80 -10.99 -2.33
C LEU A 87 9.91 -12.12 -2.87
N ILE A 88 8.60 -11.99 -2.75
CA ILE A 88 7.62 -12.93 -3.31
C ILE A 88 7.74 -12.98 -4.84
N GLY A 89 7.90 -11.83 -5.49
CA GLY A 89 8.13 -11.75 -6.94
C GLY A 89 9.37 -12.53 -7.38
N TYR A 90 10.49 -12.38 -6.67
CA TYR A 90 11.70 -13.16 -6.94
C TYR A 90 11.48 -14.66 -6.77
N LEU A 91 10.77 -15.08 -5.72
CA LEU A 91 10.45 -16.48 -5.48
C LEU A 91 9.61 -17.07 -6.61
N LYS A 92 8.59 -16.34 -7.08
CA LYS A 92 7.76 -16.77 -8.21
C LYS A 92 8.59 -16.99 -9.48
N ILE A 93 9.51 -16.08 -9.80
CA ILE A 93 10.38 -16.22 -10.99
C ILE A 93 11.29 -17.45 -10.87
N LEU A 94 11.93 -17.65 -9.71
CA LEU A 94 12.81 -18.79 -9.46
C LEU A 94 12.05 -20.13 -9.49
N LEU A 95 10.79 -20.12 -9.04
CA LEU A 95 9.92 -21.28 -9.09
C LEU A 95 9.51 -21.60 -10.53
N GLN A 96 9.08 -20.59 -11.29
CA GLN A 96 8.68 -20.70 -12.69
C GLN A 96 9.83 -21.19 -13.59
N ALA A 97 11.06 -20.76 -13.35
CA ALA A 97 12.23 -21.14 -14.15
C ALA A 97 12.49 -22.65 -14.22
N LYS A 98 11.90 -23.46 -13.32
CA LYS A 98 12.02 -24.93 -13.34
C LYS A 98 10.81 -25.66 -13.96
N GLY A 99 9.68 -25.00 -14.19
CA GLY A 99 8.50 -25.64 -14.80
C GLY A 99 7.85 -26.71 -13.93
N MET A 100 7.41 -27.83 -14.54
CA MET A 100 6.52 -28.84 -13.92
C MET A 100 7.10 -29.60 -12.72
N THR A 101 8.41 -29.53 -12.46
CA THR A 101 9.07 -30.26 -11.35
C THR A 101 9.20 -29.41 -10.08
N SER A 102 8.33 -28.41 -9.94
CA SER A 102 8.28 -27.51 -8.78
C SER A 102 7.52 -28.15 -7.62
N THR A 103 8.24 -28.61 -6.59
CA THR A 103 7.65 -29.14 -5.34
C THR A 103 7.68 -28.09 -4.22
N TRP A 104 6.75 -28.20 -3.25
CA TRP A 104 6.68 -27.31 -2.09
C TRP A 104 7.94 -27.34 -1.22
N ASP A 105 8.53 -28.52 -1.01
CA ASP A 105 9.80 -28.65 -0.25
C ASP A 105 10.92 -27.85 -0.90
N ARG A 106 10.92 -27.80 -2.23
CA ARG A 106 11.91 -27.04 -2.99
C ARG A 106 11.65 -25.54 -2.91
N LEU A 107 10.40 -25.09 -2.87
CA LEU A 107 10.07 -23.69 -2.59
C LEU A 107 10.63 -23.28 -1.22
N GLY A 108 10.50 -24.14 -0.20
CA GLY A 108 11.11 -23.93 1.12
C GLY A 108 12.64 -23.79 1.08
N ASN A 109 13.31 -24.66 0.31
CA ASN A 109 14.76 -24.56 0.14
C ASN A 109 15.20 -23.28 -0.61
N ILE A 110 14.45 -22.87 -1.64
CA ILE A 110 14.72 -21.65 -2.41
C ILE A 110 14.46 -20.41 -1.56
N SER A 111 13.39 -20.39 -0.77
CA SER A 111 13.06 -19.27 0.11
C SER A 111 14.11 -19.09 1.21
N ALA A 112 14.59 -20.18 1.81
CA ALA A 112 15.69 -20.13 2.77
C ALA A 112 17.00 -19.59 2.15
N ALA A 113 17.27 -19.93 0.90
CA ALA A 113 18.49 -19.51 0.19
C ALA A 113 18.37 -18.18 -0.57
N ILE A 114 17.22 -17.49 -0.53
CA ILE A 114 16.90 -16.38 -1.44
C ILE A 114 17.91 -15.23 -1.35
N VAL A 115 18.38 -14.91 -0.15
CA VAL A 115 19.38 -13.86 0.09
C VAL A 115 20.70 -14.19 -0.62
N HIS A 116 21.17 -15.43 -0.49
CA HIS A 116 22.39 -15.89 -1.15
C HIS A 116 22.22 -15.96 -2.67
N LEU A 117 21.08 -16.43 -3.16
CA LEU A 117 20.78 -16.47 -4.60
C LEU A 117 20.77 -15.07 -5.22
N GLN A 118 20.23 -14.07 -4.52
CA GLN A 118 20.27 -12.69 -4.96
C GLN A 118 21.70 -12.12 -5.00
N LEU A 119 22.53 -12.44 -4.00
CA LEU A 119 23.93 -12.03 -3.99
C LEU A 119 24.73 -12.67 -5.13
N VAL A 120 24.53 -13.96 -5.38
CA VAL A 120 25.15 -14.68 -6.49
C VAL A 120 24.71 -14.07 -7.82
N LYS A 121 23.41 -13.80 -8.00
CA LYS A 121 22.89 -13.11 -9.19
C LYS A 121 23.60 -11.77 -9.40
N LYS A 122 23.70 -10.92 -8.37
CA LYS A 122 24.41 -9.62 -8.46
C LYS A 122 25.87 -9.80 -8.88
N LYS A 123 26.59 -10.74 -8.28
CA LYS A 123 28.00 -11.02 -8.59
C LYS A 123 28.19 -11.54 -10.02
N ILE A 124 27.35 -12.48 -10.46
CA ILE A 124 27.39 -13.03 -11.82
C ILE A 124 27.04 -11.94 -12.85
N SER A 125 26.01 -11.13 -12.58
CA SER A 125 25.65 -10.03 -13.46
C SER A 125 26.78 -9.01 -13.61
N ALA A 126 27.48 -8.69 -12.52
CA ALA A 126 28.66 -7.82 -12.56
C ALA A 126 29.84 -8.46 -13.31
N ALA A 127 30.10 -9.75 -13.09
CA ALA A 127 31.20 -10.47 -13.74
C ALA A 127 30.99 -10.65 -15.25
N LEU A 128 29.74 -10.81 -15.70
CA LEU A 128 29.39 -10.99 -17.11
C LEU A 128 29.13 -9.66 -17.83
N ASP A 129 29.30 -8.51 -17.15
CA ASP A 129 28.88 -7.19 -17.62
C ASP A 129 27.42 -7.16 -18.15
N THR A 130 26.61 -8.12 -17.69
CA THR A 130 25.18 -8.19 -17.94
C THR A 130 24.41 -7.46 -16.85
N ALA A 131 25.10 -6.63 -16.06
CA ALA A 131 24.53 -5.62 -15.18
C ALA A 131 23.83 -4.50 -15.98
N TYR A 132 23.25 -4.83 -17.13
CA TYR A 132 22.28 -4.05 -17.88
C TYR A 132 20.94 -4.03 -17.12
N GLN A 133 21.00 -3.46 -15.93
CA GLN A 133 19.91 -2.73 -15.34
C GLN A 133 20.49 -1.33 -15.25
N SER A 134 20.10 -0.42 -16.14
CA SER A 134 20.55 0.96 -16.03
C SER A 134 20.16 1.44 -14.62
N THR A 135 21.15 1.57 -13.74
CA THR A 135 20.97 2.17 -12.41
C THR A 135 20.38 3.57 -12.53
N GLY A 136 20.58 4.22 -13.67
CA GLY A 136 19.78 5.35 -14.13
C GLY A 136 18.68 4.91 -15.09
N HIS A 137 17.55 4.39 -14.58
CA HIS A 137 16.29 4.78 -15.21
C HIS A 137 16.10 6.26 -14.87
N THR A 138 16.82 7.14 -15.59
CA THR A 138 16.52 8.56 -15.58
C THR A 138 15.08 8.65 -16.04
N THR A 139 14.17 8.93 -15.12
CA THR A 139 12.75 9.03 -15.44
C THR A 139 12.66 10.01 -16.60
N PRO A 140 12.15 9.60 -17.77
CA PRO A 140 12.15 10.46 -18.93
C PRO A 140 11.43 11.75 -18.55
N ASN A 141 12.03 12.90 -18.87
CA ASN A 141 11.47 14.18 -18.49
C ASN A 141 10.14 14.41 -19.24
N THR A 142 9.06 13.99 -18.62
CA THR A 142 7.69 14.11 -19.12
C THR A 142 7.08 15.47 -18.81
N SER A 143 7.82 16.41 -18.25
CA SER A 143 7.32 17.75 -17.90
C SER A 143 6.68 18.44 -19.10
N HIS A 144 7.25 18.27 -20.30
CA HIS A 144 6.68 18.86 -21.51
C HIS A 144 5.30 18.28 -21.87
N LEU A 145 5.05 16.99 -21.59
CA LEU A 145 3.75 16.34 -21.77
C LEU A 145 2.78 16.82 -20.71
N VAL A 146 3.21 16.90 -19.45
CA VAL A 146 2.40 17.44 -18.34
C VAL A 146 1.96 18.86 -18.66
N TRP A 147 2.87 19.74 -19.09
CA TRP A 147 2.54 21.11 -19.48
C TRP A 147 1.69 21.19 -20.75
N ARG A 148 1.82 20.25 -21.68
CA ARG A 148 0.93 20.16 -22.85
C ARG A 148 -0.49 19.82 -22.44
N VAL A 149 -0.66 18.85 -21.53
CA VAL A 149 -1.97 18.49 -20.96
C VAL A 149 -2.52 19.67 -20.16
N GLN A 150 -1.73 20.27 -19.27
CA GLN A 150 -2.14 21.42 -18.46
C GLN A 150 -2.61 22.59 -19.33
N ARG A 151 -1.89 22.89 -20.42
CA ARG A 151 -2.30 23.94 -21.36
C ARG A 151 -3.62 23.63 -22.05
N ARG A 152 -3.83 22.38 -22.50
CA ARG A 152 -5.13 21.98 -23.08
C ARG A 152 -6.26 22.05 -22.07
N VAL A 153 -6.02 21.56 -20.85
CA VAL A 153 -6.96 21.63 -19.73
C VAL A 153 -7.36 23.07 -19.43
N HIS A 154 -6.39 24.00 -19.45
CA HIS A 154 -6.65 25.42 -19.23
C HIS A 154 -7.35 26.08 -20.42
N SER A 155 -6.87 25.88 -21.65
CA SER A 155 -7.46 26.49 -22.85
C SER A 155 -8.90 26.03 -23.09
N GLU A 156 -9.21 24.78 -22.76
CA GLU A 156 -10.55 24.23 -22.86
C GLU A 156 -11.38 24.44 -21.59
N GLY A 157 -10.85 25.10 -20.55
CA GLY A 157 -11.54 25.31 -19.28
C GLY A 157 -12.07 24.00 -18.67
N LEU A 158 -11.33 22.89 -18.77
CA LEU A 158 -11.79 21.55 -18.35
C LEU A 158 -11.99 21.41 -16.84
N GLN A 159 -11.30 22.22 -16.04
CA GLN A 159 -11.42 22.25 -14.57
C GLN A 159 -12.38 23.32 -14.06
N GLU A 160 -12.97 24.12 -14.95
CA GLU A 160 -13.92 25.17 -14.60
C GLU A 160 -15.35 24.67 -14.81
N LEU A 161 -16.25 25.02 -13.89
CA LEU A 161 -17.67 24.72 -14.04
C LEU A 161 -18.26 25.64 -15.12
N GLN A 162 -18.42 25.11 -16.33
CA GLN A 162 -19.08 25.81 -17.43
C GLN A 162 -20.52 25.30 -17.58
N PRO A 163 -21.54 26.08 -17.17
CA PRO A 163 -22.95 25.63 -17.16
C PRO A 163 -23.45 25.15 -18.52
N HIS A 164 -22.93 25.75 -19.60
CA HIS A 164 -23.36 25.52 -20.98
C HIS A 164 -22.53 24.47 -21.74
N ARG A 165 -21.64 23.73 -21.08
CA ARG A 165 -20.82 22.72 -21.75
C ARG A 165 -21.68 21.55 -22.23
N THR A 166 -21.53 21.14 -23.49
CA THR A 166 -22.22 19.96 -24.02
C THR A 166 -21.90 18.72 -23.17
N ASN A 167 -22.91 17.92 -22.81
CA ASN A 167 -22.83 16.75 -21.93
C ASN A 167 -22.58 17.00 -20.43
N ASN A 168 -22.69 18.24 -19.93
CA ASN A 168 -22.53 18.53 -18.49
C ASN A 168 -23.53 17.75 -17.60
N ALA A 169 -24.73 17.47 -18.12
CA ALA A 169 -25.75 16.67 -17.42
C ALA A 169 -25.34 15.21 -17.13
N ARG A 170 -24.33 14.67 -17.82
CA ARG A 170 -23.75 13.34 -17.56
C ARG A 170 -22.56 13.39 -16.60
N GLY A 171 -22.00 14.57 -16.33
CA GLY A 171 -20.87 14.76 -15.44
C GLY A 171 -21.29 14.69 -13.97
N LYS A 172 -20.83 13.68 -13.24
CA LYS A 172 -21.00 13.64 -11.79
C LYS A 172 -20.04 14.64 -11.15
N LEU A 173 -20.56 15.55 -10.33
CA LEU A 173 -19.72 16.47 -9.57
C LEU A 173 -18.71 15.68 -8.73
N ILE A 174 -17.42 15.98 -8.89
CA ILE A 174 -16.36 15.41 -8.07
C ILE A 174 -16.49 16.05 -6.70
N THR A 175 -16.97 15.26 -5.74
CA THR A 175 -17.06 15.68 -4.35
C THR A 175 -15.67 15.73 -3.73
N ASP A 176 -15.42 16.74 -2.90
CA ASP A 176 -14.23 16.78 -2.04
C ASP A 176 -14.23 15.59 -1.08
N ILE A 177 -13.40 14.59 -1.39
CA ILE A 177 -13.27 13.36 -0.62
C ILE A 177 -12.75 13.59 0.80
N LEU A 178 -11.94 14.62 1.03
CA LEU A 178 -11.44 14.94 2.37
C LEU A 178 -12.57 15.48 3.23
N LYS A 179 -13.33 16.45 2.71
CA LYS A 179 -14.45 17.06 3.44
C LYS A 179 -15.60 16.08 3.69
N VAL A 180 -15.92 15.24 2.70
CA VAL A 180 -16.91 14.17 2.86
C VAL A 180 -16.42 13.13 3.87
N GLY A 181 -15.15 12.76 3.80
CA GLY A 181 -14.49 11.86 4.73
C GLY A 181 -14.53 12.34 6.18
N GLU A 182 -14.09 13.57 6.40
CA GLU A 182 -14.11 14.25 7.71
C GLU A 182 -15.53 14.26 8.31
N SER A 183 -16.52 14.68 7.52
CA SER A 183 -17.92 14.73 7.94
C SER A 183 -18.43 13.34 8.37
N LYS A 184 -18.09 12.29 7.61
CA LYS A 184 -18.49 10.91 7.91
C LYS A 184 -17.75 10.32 9.12
N ILE A 185 -16.48 10.70 9.32
CA ILE A 185 -15.71 10.25 10.49
C ILE A 185 -16.34 10.85 11.76
N LYS A 186 -16.60 12.16 11.75
CA LYS A 186 -17.22 12.88 12.87
C LYS A 186 -18.65 12.41 13.16
N SER A 187 -19.45 12.11 12.12
CA SER A 187 -20.88 11.80 12.31
C SER A 187 -21.19 10.39 12.78
N SER A 188 -20.42 9.39 12.34
CA SER A 188 -20.82 7.97 12.51
C SER A 188 -19.66 7.02 12.78
N THR A 189 -18.54 7.22 12.09
CA THR A 189 -17.44 6.24 12.09
C THR A 189 -16.78 6.15 13.45
N LEU A 190 -16.51 7.30 14.09
CA LEU A 190 -15.86 7.34 15.41
C LEU A 190 -16.76 6.76 16.50
N ALA A 191 -18.07 7.06 16.47
CA ALA A 191 -19.03 6.49 17.42
C ALA A 191 -19.11 4.96 17.29
N THR A 192 -19.12 4.45 16.06
CA THR A 192 -19.15 3.00 15.78
C THR A 192 -17.85 2.35 16.22
N PHE A 193 -16.71 2.98 15.93
CA PHE A 193 -15.38 2.52 16.33
C PHE A 193 -15.24 2.43 17.85
N ASN A 194 -15.61 3.49 18.57
CA ASN A 194 -15.57 3.51 20.05
C ASN A 194 -16.48 2.44 20.65
N LYS A 195 -17.69 2.23 20.09
CA LYS A 195 -18.58 1.16 20.53
C LYS A 195 -17.97 -0.23 20.34
N LYS A 196 -17.32 -0.48 19.20
CA LYS A 196 -16.60 -1.73 18.93
C LYS A 196 -15.42 -1.91 19.89
N LEU A 197 -14.68 -0.84 20.16
CA LEU A 197 -13.52 -0.87 21.05
C LEU A 197 -13.93 -1.20 22.49
N MET A 198 -15.00 -0.58 23.00
CA MET A 198 -15.55 -0.90 24.32
C MET A 198 -16.08 -2.32 24.40
N ALA A 199 -16.74 -2.82 23.35
CA ALA A 199 -17.17 -4.21 23.28
C ALA A 199 -15.99 -5.19 23.32
N MET A 200 -14.87 -4.85 22.66
CA MET A 200 -13.65 -5.65 22.67
C MET A 200 -12.99 -5.68 24.06
N ILE A 201 -12.95 -4.55 24.76
CA ILE A 201 -12.49 -4.47 26.16
C ILE A 201 -13.37 -5.32 27.08
N ASP A 202 -14.69 -5.29 26.87
CA ASP A 202 -15.67 -6.11 27.61
C ASP A 202 -15.62 -7.61 27.24
N GLY A 203 -14.75 -8.03 26.33
CA GLY A 203 -14.62 -9.43 25.88
C GLY A 203 -15.80 -9.93 25.04
N ARG A 204 -16.64 -9.04 24.51
CA ARG A 204 -17.77 -9.41 23.65
C ARG A 204 -17.32 -9.53 22.19
N ARG A 205 -17.51 -10.71 21.61
CA ARG A 205 -17.15 -10.98 20.21
C ARG A 205 -18.08 -10.22 19.27
N PHE A 206 -17.52 -9.38 18.42
CA PHE A 206 -18.19 -8.88 17.22
C PHE A 206 -17.81 -9.81 16.07
N GLU A 207 -18.78 -10.27 15.29
CA GLU A 207 -18.49 -10.93 14.01
C GLU A 207 -17.90 -9.88 13.07
N ASP A 208 -16.63 -10.05 12.72
CA ASP A 208 -16.04 -9.31 11.61
C ASP A 208 -16.65 -9.82 10.29
N GLU A 209 -16.91 -8.90 9.36
CA GLU A 209 -17.14 -9.21 7.93
C GLU A 209 -15.83 -9.69 7.25
N CYS A 210 -15.12 -10.61 7.89
CA CYS A 210 -14.07 -11.40 7.30
C CYS A 210 -14.68 -12.79 7.11
N PRO A 211 -15.03 -13.21 5.87
CA PRO A 211 -15.36 -14.61 5.67
C PRO A 211 -14.16 -15.40 6.19
N ALA A 212 -14.41 -16.32 7.13
CA ALA A 212 -13.41 -17.26 7.57
C ALA A 212 -12.71 -17.79 6.31
N MET A 213 -11.37 -17.71 6.25
CA MET A 213 -10.65 -18.46 5.22
C MET A 213 -10.98 -19.93 5.45
N ALA A 214 -11.96 -20.42 4.68
CA ALA A 214 -12.35 -21.81 4.69
C ALA A 214 -11.18 -22.59 4.08
N PHE A 215 -10.27 -23.04 4.95
CA PHE A 215 -9.42 -24.18 4.65
C PHE A 215 -10.30 -25.44 4.74
N GLY A 216 -11.30 -25.53 3.86
CA GLY A 216 -12.01 -26.76 3.60
C GLY A 216 -11.17 -27.60 2.64
N PRO A 217 -11.15 -28.94 2.79
CA PRO A 217 -10.57 -29.80 1.77
C PRO A 217 -11.28 -29.53 0.44
N ALA A 218 -10.50 -29.45 -0.65
CA ALA A 218 -11.03 -29.28 -1.99
C ALA A 218 -12.13 -30.34 -2.25
N PRO A 219 -13.26 -29.98 -2.88
CA PRO A 219 -14.28 -30.95 -3.22
C PRO A 219 -13.64 -32.02 -4.12
N ALA A 220 -13.84 -33.28 -3.75
CA ALA A 220 -13.52 -34.40 -4.61
C ALA A 220 -14.28 -34.20 -5.92
N SER A 221 -13.55 -34.13 -7.03
CA SER A 221 -14.12 -34.28 -8.36
C SER A 221 -14.56 -35.75 -8.48
N ASP A 222 -15.85 -35.97 -8.28
CA ASP A 222 -16.53 -37.15 -8.82
C ASP A 222 -16.58 -36.96 -10.33
N ASP A 223 -15.64 -37.58 -11.05
CA ASP A 223 -15.73 -37.86 -12.48
C ASP A 223 -15.57 -39.38 -12.64
N ASP A 224 -16.65 -39.98 -13.17
CA ASP A 224 -16.91 -41.35 -13.67
C ASP A 224 -15.78 -42.41 -13.68
#